data_AF-A0A3N5NYE8-F1
#
_entry.id   AF-A0A3N5NYE8-F1
#
_cell.length_a   1.000
_cell.length_b   1.000
_cell.length_c   1.000
_cell.angle_alpha   90.00
_cell.angle_beta   90.00
_cell.angle_gamma   90.00
#
_symmetry.space_group_name_H-M   'P 1'
#
loop_
_entity.id
_entity.type
_entity.pdbx_description
1 polymer ?
#
loop_
_entity_poly.entity_id
_entity_poly.type
_entity_poly.pdbx_seq_one_letter_code
_entity_poly.pdbx_strand_id
1 'polypeptide(L)'
;SLLDRYLPEANGRLLETAVCMYTNTPDHHFVIDFHPAHSQVLIASPCSGHGFKFSAAVGEMAAGLLMDGKAPFELGLFRLERLAAGDPSER
;
A
#
# COMPACT_ATOMS: atom_id res chain seq x y z
N SER A 1 0.55 -10.26 28.39
CA SER A 1 0.30 -9.62 27.08
C SER A 1 1.63 -9.20 26.45
N LEU A 2 1.65 -8.69 25.20
CA LEU A 2 2.85 -8.04 24.65
C LEU A 2 3.32 -6.89 25.56
N LEU A 3 2.38 -6.13 26.13
CA LEU A 3 2.66 -5.03 27.05
C LEU A 3 3.29 -5.53 28.35
N ASP A 4 2.76 -6.57 29.01
CA ASP A 4 3.38 -7.10 30.24
C ASP A 4 4.83 -7.53 30.06
N ARG A 5 5.18 -8.04 28.87
CA ARG A 5 6.52 -8.53 28.56
C ARG A 5 7.51 -7.41 28.23
N TYR A 6 7.07 -6.39 27.49
CA TYR A 6 7.98 -5.40 26.89
C TYR A 6 7.77 -3.97 27.39
N LEU A 7 6.57 -3.62 27.85
CA LEU A 7 6.18 -2.28 28.32
C LEU A 7 5.18 -2.39 29.50
N PRO A 8 5.58 -2.95 30.65
CA PRO A 8 4.65 -3.28 31.73
C PRO A 8 3.93 -2.04 32.30
N GLU A 9 4.59 -0.89 32.34
CA GLU A 9 3.98 0.38 32.78
C GLU A 9 2.91 0.91 31.81
N ALA A 10 2.88 0.43 30.56
CA ALA A 10 1.87 0.81 29.58
C ALA A 10 0.62 -0.11 29.61
N ASN A 11 0.60 -1.19 30.40
CA ASN A 11 -0.55 -2.09 30.52
C ASN A 11 -1.62 -1.58 31.50
N GLY A 12 -2.01 -0.31 31.33
CA GLY A 12 -3.04 0.35 32.14
C GLY A 12 -4.46 0.07 31.66
N ARG A 13 -5.40 0.86 32.17
CA ARG A 13 -6.80 0.80 31.73
C ARG A 13 -6.92 1.14 30.24
N LEU A 14 -7.58 0.28 29.48
CA LEU A 14 -7.95 0.54 28.09
C LEU A 14 -8.90 1.75 28.01
N LEU A 15 -8.50 2.77 27.25
CA LEU A 15 -9.29 3.99 27.07
C LEU A 15 -10.17 3.92 25.81
N GLU A 16 -9.62 3.41 24.71
CA GLU A 16 -10.29 3.37 23.41
C GLU A 16 -9.74 2.23 22.54
N THR A 17 -10.57 1.73 21.63
CA THR A 17 -10.18 0.80 20.56
C THR A 17 -10.78 1.23 19.24
N ALA A 18 -10.03 1.09 18.15
CA ALA A 18 -10.51 1.30 16.80
C ALA A 18 -10.23 0.06 15.95
N VAL A 19 -11.09 -0.17 14.95
CA VAL A 19 -10.92 -1.22 13.93
C VAL A 19 -10.67 -0.52 12.59
N CYS A 20 -9.68 -1.01 11.85
CA CYS A 20 -9.31 -0.50 10.54
C CYS A 20 -9.20 -1.67 9.54
N MET A 21 -9.00 -1.35 8.25
CA MET A 21 -8.90 -2.33 7.18
C MET A 21 -7.55 -2.25 6.49
N TYR A 22 -6.97 -3.40 6.19
CA TYR A 22 -5.87 -3.52 5.24
C TYR A 22 -6.38 -4.21 3.97
N THR A 23 -6.04 -3.63 2.82
CA THR A 23 -6.23 -4.26 1.52
C THR A 23 -4.86 -4.80 1.08
N ASN A 24 -4.65 -6.10 1.19
CA ASN A 24 -3.35 -6.69 0.90
C ASN A 24 -3.27 -7.18 -0.54
N THR A 25 -2.18 -6.85 -1.23
CA THR A 25 -1.71 -7.69 -2.34
C THR A 25 -0.98 -8.90 -1.78
N PRO A 26 -0.85 -10.00 -2.54
CA PRO A 26 -0.15 -11.19 -2.04
C PRO A 26 1.34 -10.94 -1.74
N ASP A 27 1.97 -10.01 -2.47
CA ASP A 27 3.37 -9.62 -2.26
C ASP A 27 3.56 -8.43 -1.30
N HIS A 28 2.47 -7.93 -0.71
CA HIS A 28 2.43 -6.77 0.17
C HIS A 28 2.99 -5.44 -0.41
N HIS A 29 3.25 -5.35 -1.72
CA HIS A 29 3.61 -4.10 -2.40
C HIS A 29 2.38 -3.33 -2.90
N PHE A 30 2.54 -2.03 -3.20
CA PHE A 30 1.44 -1.20 -3.73
C PHE A 30 1.10 -1.57 -5.16
N VAL A 31 -0.07 -1.14 -5.65
CA VAL A 31 -0.39 -1.15 -7.08
C VAL A 31 -0.54 0.29 -7.54
N ILE A 32 0.35 0.73 -8.42
CA ILE A 32 0.31 2.08 -8.99
C ILE A 32 0.64 1.97 -10.47
N ASP A 33 -0.41 1.91 -11.29
CA ASP A 33 -0.28 1.68 -12.72
C ASP A 33 -1.54 2.10 -13.48
N PHE A 34 -1.43 2.26 -14.79
CA PHE A 34 -2.59 2.51 -15.62
C PHE A 34 -3.39 1.23 -15.87
N HIS A 35 -4.71 1.36 -15.97
CA HIS A 35 -5.58 0.24 -16.27
C HIS A 35 -5.29 -0.31 -17.68
N PRO A 36 -5.10 -1.63 -17.86
CA PRO A 36 -4.59 -2.19 -19.12
C PRO A 36 -5.53 -1.98 -20.32
N ALA A 37 -6.85 -1.88 -20.08
CA ALA A 37 -7.83 -1.60 -21.14
C ALA A 37 -8.27 -0.13 -21.21
N HIS A 38 -7.87 0.72 -20.25
CA HIS A 38 -8.35 2.10 -20.12
C HIS A 38 -7.19 3.01 -19.74
N SER A 39 -6.44 3.49 -20.73
CA SER A 39 -5.22 4.26 -20.52
C SER A 39 -5.43 5.58 -19.78
N GLN A 40 -6.66 6.10 -19.73
CA GLN A 40 -7.02 7.30 -18.95
C GLN A 40 -7.30 7.04 -17.46
N VAL A 41 -7.24 5.78 -17.00
CA VAL A 41 -7.56 5.40 -15.62
C VAL A 41 -6.28 4.97 -14.91
N LEU A 42 -5.88 5.73 -13.88
CA LEU A 42 -4.81 5.35 -12.97
C LEU A 42 -5.38 4.55 -11.80
N ILE A 43 -4.82 3.37 -11.55
CA ILE A 43 -5.08 2.57 -10.36
C ILE A 43 -4.04 2.95 -9.32
N ALA A 44 -4.48 3.41 -8.15
CA ALA A 44 -3.61 3.70 -7.01
C ALA A 44 -4.13 2.98 -5.76
N SER A 45 -3.44 1.91 -5.39
CA SER A 45 -3.67 1.10 -4.19
C SER A 45 -2.42 1.10 -3.31
N PRO A 46 -2.16 2.19 -2.56
CA PRO A 46 -1.08 2.25 -1.58
C PRO A 46 -1.49 1.54 -0.28
N CYS A 47 -1.61 0.21 -0.34
CA CYS A 47 -2.24 -0.57 0.73
C CYS A 47 -1.24 -1.50 1.44
N SER A 48 -1.67 -2.68 1.92
CA SER A 48 -0.83 -3.62 2.70
C SER A 48 -0.40 -3.15 4.10
N GLY A 49 -1.16 -2.24 4.70
CA GLY A 49 -0.96 -1.81 6.09
C GLY A 49 0.20 -0.85 6.35
N HIS A 50 0.90 -0.43 5.29
CA HIS A 50 2.06 0.46 5.40
C HIS A 50 2.02 1.67 4.46
N GLY A 51 0.91 1.88 3.75
CA GLY A 51 0.76 2.93 2.74
C GLY A 51 0.70 4.37 3.29
N PHE A 52 0.17 4.58 4.50
CA PHE A 52 -0.11 5.93 5.00
C PHE A 52 1.15 6.84 5.05
N LYS A 53 2.30 6.29 5.46
CA LYS A 53 3.57 7.03 5.52
C LYS A 53 4.09 7.49 4.15
N PHE A 54 3.57 6.92 3.07
CA PHE A 54 3.92 7.29 1.69
C PHE A 54 2.82 8.11 1.00
N SER A 55 1.72 8.43 1.68
CA SER A 55 0.54 9.05 1.07
C SER A 55 0.87 10.32 0.27
N ALA A 56 1.73 11.20 0.81
CA ALA A 56 2.19 12.40 0.12
C ALA A 56 2.98 12.07 -1.17
N ALA A 57 3.96 11.18 -1.10
CA ALA A 57 4.78 10.80 -2.26
C ALA A 57 3.96 10.07 -3.34
N VAL A 58 3.01 9.21 -2.92
CA VAL A 58 2.07 8.55 -3.83
C VAL A 58 1.16 9.57 -4.50
N GLY A 59 0.68 10.58 -3.77
CA GLY A 59 -0.12 11.67 -4.33
C GLY A 59 0.64 12.49 -5.38
N GLU A 60 1.88 12.88 -5.09
CA GLU A 60 2.74 13.59 -6.04
C GLU A 60 3.00 12.76 -7.30
N MET A 61 3.33 11.49 -7.14
CA MET A 61 3.53 10.59 -8.27
C MET A 61 2.25 10.42 -9.11
N ALA A 62 1.10 10.22 -8.46
CA ALA A 62 -0.17 10.09 -9.16
C ALA A 62 -0.49 11.36 -9.98
N ALA A 63 -0.22 12.54 -9.43
CA ALA A 63 -0.37 13.80 -10.15
C ALA A 63 0.56 13.88 -11.36
N GLY A 64 1.85 13.56 -11.22
CA GLY A 64 2.81 13.56 -12.34
C GLY A 64 2.44 12.56 -13.44
N LEU A 65 1.97 11.37 -13.06
CA LEU A 65 1.50 10.37 -14.02
C LEU A 65 0.26 10.85 -14.79
N LEU A 66 -0.72 11.44 -14.11
CA LEU A 66 -1.97 11.88 -14.73
C LEU A 66 -1.81 13.14 -15.60
N MET A 67 -0.94 14.06 -15.20
CA MET A 67 -0.78 15.35 -15.87
C MET A 67 0.29 15.31 -16.97
N ASP A 68 1.43 14.66 -16.69
CA ASP A 68 2.62 14.73 -17.54
C ASP A 68 3.03 13.37 -18.13
N GLY A 69 2.36 12.29 -17.74
CA GLY A 69 2.70 10.92 -18.16
C GLY A 69 4.03 10.42 -17.60
N LYS A 70 4.55 11.05 -16.54
CA LYS A 70 5.88 10.75 -15.97
C LYS A 70 5.79 10.52 -14.47
N ALA A 71 6.41 9.45 -14.00
CA ALA A 71 6.65 9.26 -12.57
C ALA A 71 8.02 9.85 -12.19
N PRO A 72 8.16 10.43 -10.98
CA PRO A 72 9.44 10.90 -10.47
C PRO A 72 10.41 9.76 -10.08
N PHE A 73 9.95 8.51 -10.04
CA PHE A 73 10.75 7.32 -9.72
C PHE A 73 10.25 6.06 -10.44
N GLU A 74 11.07 5.01 -10.46
CA GLU A 74 10.79 3.73 -11.11
C GLU A 74 9.61 2.98 -10.46
N LEU A 75 8.68 2.51 -11.30
CA LEU A 75 7.43 1.88 -10.86
C LEU A 75 7.48 0.35 -10.78
N GLY A 76 8.62 -0.28 -11.06
CA GLY A 76 8.73 -1.73 -11.25
C GLY A 76 8.03 -2.58 -10.17
N LEU A 77 8.23 -2.25 -8.89
CA LEU A 77 7.62 -2.95 -7.75
C LEU A 77 6.10 -2.72 -7.62
N PHE A 78 5.56 -1.73 -8.31
CA PHE A 78 4.16 -1.30 -8.20
C PHE A 78 3.33 -1.59 -9.45
N ARG A 79 3.95 -2.13 -10.51
CA ARG A 79 3.29 -2.49 -11.76
C ARG A 79 2.21 -3.54 -11.53
N LEU A 80 1.07 -3.39 -12.22
CA LEU A 80 -0.06 -4.31 -12.09
C LEU A 80 0.30 -5.72 -12.58
N GLU A 81 1.09 -5.81 -13.65
CA GLU A 81 1.48 -7.05 -14.33
C GLU A 81 2.16 -8.06 -13.40
N ARG A 82 2.87 -7.59 -12.36
CA ARG A 82 3.54 -8.47 -11.40
C ARG A 82 2.57 -9.38 -10.65
N LEU A 83 1.32 -8.94 -10.48
CA LEU A 83 0.29 -9.71 -9.77
C LEU A 83 -0.25 -10.88 -10.61
N ALA A 84 -0.05 -10.86 -11.94
CA ALA A 84 -0.46 -11.96 -12.81
C ALA A 84 0.32 -13.26 -12.53
N ALA A 85 1.50 -13.18 -11.90
CA ALA A 85 2.32 -14.34 -11.55
C ALA A 85 1.77 -15.14 -10.34
N GLY A 86 0.83 -14.58 -9.57
CA GLY A 86 0.32 -15.17 -8.32
C GLY A 86 1.38 -15.22 -7.20
N ASP A 87 0.94 -15.49 -5.97
CA ASP A 87 1.86 -15.72 -4.84
C ASP A 87 2.49 -17.12 -4.94
N PRO A 88 3.82 -17.25 -4.96
CA PRO A 88 4.47 -18.55 -4.83
C PRO A 88 4.18 -19.27 -3.50
N SER A 89 3.78 -18.55 -2.45
CA SER A 89 3.56 -19.08 -1.09
C SER A 89 2.19 -19.73 -0.86
N GLU A 90 1.24 -19.51 -1.78
CA GLU A 90 -0.11 -20.12 -1.75
C GLU A 90 -0.22 -21.43 -2.57
N ARG A 91 0.92 -22.04 -2.95
CA ARG A 91 1.00 -23.35 -3.62
C ARG A 91 1.53 -24.46 -2.72
#